data_AF-M5RWI9-F1
#
_entry.id   AF-M5RWI9-F1
#
_cell.length_a   1.000
_cell.length_b   1.000
_cell.length_c   1.000
_cell.angle_alpha   90.00
_cell.angle_beta   90.00
_cell.angle_gamma   90.00
#
_symmetry.space_group_name_H-M   'P 1'
#
loop_
_entity.id
_entity.type
_entity.pdbx_description
1 polymer ?
#
loop_
_entity_poly.entity_id
_entity_poly.type
_entity_poly.pdbx_seq_one_letter_code
_entity_poly.pdbx_strand_id
1 'polypeptide(L)'
;MIYEPSWIAVFVFLAFVVVTVGLSFFLGRKATSSEGYFAAHGQIPWAVNGVAFAGDYLSAASFLGICGMIAAYGYDGFLYSIGYLAGWIVALFVIAEPMKRLGRFTFADALDAQFNSRGIKLAAGISTLAVSIFYLIPQMVGAGSLIQPLLGFPHWVGVVLVGMVVIVIVVTAGMVSTTWVQFLKGSLLVFFSAILVVMLLARGFVESDGGLNSIGPIASANLSQSQIDGHDVVPATGQWAEHPEFIRLADQQGGYEIYHVQPMEADAVMGVTDPV
;
A
#
# COMPACT_ATOMS: atom_id res chain seq x y z
N MET A 1 9.35 11.54 8.75
CA MET A 1 10.11 11.40 7.48
C MET A 1 9.90 12.68 6.70
N ILE A 2 10.98 13.23 6.18
CA ILE A 2 10.96 14.44 5.37
C ILE A 2 10.70 14.01 3.94
N TYR A 3 9.74 14.63 3.26
CA TYR A 3 9.31 14.20 1.92
C TYR A 3 9.55 15.30 0.90
N GLU A 4 10.27 14.97 -0.17
CA GLU A 4 10.33 15.80 -1.37
C GLU A 4 9.51 15.14 -2.48
N PRO A 5 8.31 15.67 -2.80
CA PRO A 5 7.46 15.06 -3.81
C PRO A 5 8.10 15.18 -5.20
N SER A 6 8.24 14.04 -5.88
CA SER A 6 8.70 14.00 -7.27
C SER A 6 7.56 14.35 -8.22
N TRP A 7 7.73 15.39 -9.03
CA TRP A 7 6.72 15.80 -10.02
C TRP A 7 6.38 14.69 -11.02
N ILE A 8 7.34 13.81 -11.33
CA ILE A 8 7.12 12.63 -12.19
C ILE A 8 6.16 11.66 -11.48
N ALA A 9 6.38 11.38 -10.21
CA ALA A 9 5.52 10.49 -9.42
C ALA A 9 4.09 11.07 -9.28
N VAL A 10 3.98 12.39 -9.05
CA VAL A 10 2.69 13.10 -9.01
C VAL A 10 1.96 12.96 -10.35
N PHE A 11 2.65 13.20 -11.48
CA PHE A 11 2.06 13.08 -12.81
C PHE A 11 1.58 11.66 -13.11
N VAL A 12 2.42 10.65 -12.84
CA VAL A 12 2.05 9.23 -13.04
C VAL A 12 0.84 8.86 -12.20
N PHE A 13 0.81 9.30 -10.93
CA PHE A 13 -0.32 9.06 -10.04
C PHE A 13 -1.61 9.71 -10.55
N LEU A 14 -1.57 10.99 -10.92
CA LEU A 14 -2.75 11.69 -11.44
C LEU A 14 -3.24 11.08 -12.75
N ALA A 15 -2.33 10.75 -13.67
CA ALA A 15 -2.67 10.06 -14.91
C ALA A 15 -3.36 8.71 -14.63
N PHE A 16 -2.83 7.94 -13.69
CA PHE A 16 -3.42 6.67 -13.28
C PHE A 16 -4.83 6.85 -12.68
N VAL A 17 -5.03 7.82 -11.79
CA VAL A 17 -6.33 8.13 -11.21
C VAL A 17 -7.33 8.54 -12.29
N VAL A 18 -6.94 9.43 -13.20
CA VAL A 18 -7.81 9.91 -14.30
C VAL A 18 -8.20 8.76 -15.24
N VAL A 19 -7.24 7.92 -15.65
CA VAL A 19 -7.52 6.75 -16.48
C VAL A 19 -8.46 5.79 -15.77
N THR A 20 -8.24 5.53 -14.49
CA THR A 20 -9.06 4.59 -13.70
C THR A 20 -10.49 5.12 -13.53
N VAL A 21 -10.64 6.40 -13.18
CA VAL A 21 -11.94 7.07 -13.06
C VAL A 21 -12.65 7.10 -14.42
N GLY A 22 -11.95 7.48 -15.49
CA GLY A 22 -12.50 7.54 -16.84
C GLY A 22 -12.97 6.18 -17.35
N LEU A 23 -12.17 5.14 -17.16
CA LEU A 23 -12.53 3.76 -17.46
C LEU A 23 -13.76 3.33 -16.67
N SER A 24 -13.80 3.71 -15.38
CA SER A 24 -14.91 3.38 -14.51
C SER A 24 -16.24 3.97 -14.99
N PHE A 25 -16.26 5.26 -15.33
CA PHE A 25 -17.45 5.91 -15.87
C PHE A 25 -17.84 5.34 -17.24
N PHE A 26 -16.86 5.06 -18.11
CA PHE A 26 -17.11 4.50 -19.44
C PHE A 26 -17.82 3.13 -19.36
N LEU A 27 -17.36 2.25 -18.47
CA LEU A 27 -17.95 0.92 -18.27
C LEU A 27 -19.26 0.98 -17.47
N GLY A 28 -19.36 1.89 -16.48
CA GLY A 28 -20.52 2.03 -15.60
C GLY A 28 -21.79 2.47 -16.33
N ARG A 29 -21.66 3.23 -17.42
CA ARG A 29 -22.78 3.65 -18.28
C ARG A 29 -23.57 2.50 -18.91
N LYS A 30 -23.05 1.27 -18.88
CA LYS A 30 -23.72 0.07 -19.41
C LYS A 30 -24.56 -0.69 -18.37
N ALA A 31 -24.48 -0.35 -17.07
CA ALA A 31 -25.16 -1.06 -15.99
C ALA A 31 -26.47 -0.35 -15.59
N THR A 32 -27.55 -0.51 -16.37
CA THR A 32 -28.85 0.14 -16.12
C THR A 32 -29.86 -0.74 -15.35
N SER A 33 -29.52 -1.98 -14.97
CA SER A 33 -30.41 -2.87 -14.19
C SER A 33 -29.75 -3.38 -12.91
N SER A 34 -30.54 -3.86 -11.94
CA SER A 34 -30.05 -4.47 -10.69
C SER A 34 -29.17 -5.70 -10.93
N GLU A 35 -29.47 -6.53 -11.92
CA GLU A 35 -28.59 -7.63 -12.35
C GLU A 35 -27.29 -7.12 -12.99
N GLY A 36 -27.35 -6.04 -13.77
CA GLY A 36 -26.14 -5.38 -14.30
C GLY A 36 -25.30 -4.78 -13.18
N TYR A 37 -25.94 -4.25 -12.14
CA TYR A 37 -25.29 -3.64 -10.99
C TYR A 37 -24.69 -4.66 -10.01
N PHE A 38 -25.32 -5.82 -9.78
CA PHE A 38 -24.91 -6.82 -8.78
C PHE A 38 -24.33 -8.13 -9.34
N ALA A 39 -24.45 -8.39 -10.64
CA ALA A 39 -23.98 -9.65 -11.24
C ALA A 39 -23.35 -9.46 -12.62
N ALA A 40 -23.21 -8.22 -13.09
CA ALA A 40 -22.62 -7.91 -14.39
C ALA A 40 -23.23 -8.71 -15.57
N HIS A 41 -24.51 -9.09 -15.46
CA HIS A 41 -25.20 -10.00 -16.40
C HIS A 41 -24.49 -11.35 -16.65
N GLY A 42 -23.56 -11.78 -15.79
CA GLY A 42 -22.73 -12.97 -16.00
C GLY A 42 -21.73 -12.87 -17.16
N GLN A 43 -21.47 -11.66 -17.68
CA GLN A 43 -20.64 -11.45 -18.88
C GLN A 43 -19.14 -11.31 -18.58
N ILE A 44 -18.74 -11.27 -17.31
CA ILE A 44 -17.32 -11.12 -16.94
C ILE A 44 -16.60 -12.46 -17.09
N PRO A 45 -15.52 -12.54 -17.87
CA PRO A 45 -14.71 -13.76 -17.95
C PRO A 45 -14.21 -14.18 -16.57
N TRP A 46 -14.25 -15.47 -16.27
CA TRP A 46 -13.83 -16.00 -14.97
C TRP A 46 -12.40 -15.57 -14.58
N ALA A 47 -11.49 -15.48 -15.56
CA ALA A 47 -10.11 -15.05 -15.33
C ALA A 47 -10.01 -13.57 -14.94
N VAL A 48 -10.83 -12.71 -15.54
CA VAL A 48 -10.91 -11.28 -15.20
C VAL A 48 -11.41 -11.13 -13.77
N ASN A 49 -12.48 -11.84 -13.43
CA ASN A 49 -13.03 -11.82 -12.08
C ASN A 49 -12.03 -12.40 -11.06
N GLY A 50 -11.34 -13.49 -11.41
CA GLY A 50 -10.33 -14.11 -10.55
C GLY A 50 -9.17 -13.18 -10.22
N VAL A 51 -8.63 -12.47 -11.23
CA VAL A 51 -7.55 -11.49 -11.03
C VAL A 51 -8.05 -10.25 -10.28
N ALA A 52 -9.28 -9.79 -10.54
CA ALA A 52 -9.90 -8.71 -9.78
C ALA A 52 -9.99 -9.06 -8.28
N PHE A 53 -10.53 -10.24 -7.95
CA PHE A 53 -10.60 -10.74 -6.58
C PHE A 53 -9.23 -10.95 -5.94
N ALA A 54 -8.26 -11.49 -6.68
CA ALA A 54 -6.90 -11.65 -6.17
C ALA A 54 -6.25 -10.29 -5.87
N GLY A 55 -6.45 -9.29 -6.74
CA GLY A 55 -5.97 -7.92 -6.54
C GLY A 55 -6.60 -7.25 -5.31
N ASP A 56 -7.91 -7.42 -5.11
CA ASP A 56 -8.59 -6.93 -3.91
C ASP A 56 -8.11 -7.65 -2.64
N TYR A 57 -7.84 -8.96 -2.74
CA TYR A 57 -7.31 -9.71 -1.62
C TYR A 57 -5.88 -9.27 -1.25
N LEU A 58 -5.09 -8.86 -2.22
CA LEU A 58 -3.76 -8.27 -2.03
C LEU A 58 -3.79 -6.79 -1.62
N SER A 59 -4.91 -6.31 -1.05
CA SER A 59 -5.14 -4.94 -0.55
C SER A 59 -3.98 -4.31 0.25
N ALA A 60 -4.12 -3.02 0.59
CA ALA A 60 -3.17 -2.30 1.44
C ALA A 60 -2.77 -3.07 2.71
N ALA A 61 -3.68 -3.80 3.35
CA ALA A 61 -3.36 -4.62 4.53
C ALA A 61 -2.39 -5.77 4.18
N SER A 62 -2.57 -6.40 3.03
CA SER A 62 -1.74 -7.51 2.56
C SER A 62 -0.39 -6.99 2.08
N PHE A 63 -0.37 -5.95 1.24
CA PHE A 63 0.87 -5.41 0.71
C PHE A 63 1.68 -4.66 1.78
N LEU A 64 1.12 -3.63 2.43
CA LEU A 64 1.86 -2.85 3.43
C LEU A 64 1.97 -3.58 4.78
N GLY A 65 0.92 -4.28 5.20
CA GLY A 65 0.89 -4.94 6.51
C GLY A 65 1.80 -6.17 6.57
N ILE A 66 1.70 -7.10 5.62
CA ILE A 66 2.58 -8.28 5.59
C ILE A 66 4.02 -7.86 5.34
N CYS A 67 4.31 -6.98 4.37
CA CYS A 67 5.67 -6.50 4.14
C CYS A 67 6.22 -5.78 5.38
N GLY A 68 5.41 -4.98 6.07
CA GLY A 68 5.80 -4.32 7.32
C GLY A 68 6.10 -5.33 8.44
N MET A 69 5.28 -6.37 8.58
CA MET A 69 5.53 -7.44 9.56
C MET A 69 6.78 -8.25 9.23
N ILE A 70 7.03 -8.57 7.95
CA ILE A 70 8.25 -9.26 7.53
C ILE A 70 9.47 -8.36 7.78
N ALA A 71 9.37 -7.05 7.50
CA ALA A 71 10.45 -6.12 7.77
C ALA A 71 10.76 -5.97 9.28
N ALA A 72 9.74 -6.04 10.14
CA ALA A 72 9.90 -5.87 11.59
C ALA A 72 10.26 -7.17 12.33
N TYR A 73 9.72 -8.32 11.89
CA TYR A 73 9.80 -9.60 12.60
C TYR A 73 10.43 -10.73 11.77
N GLY A 74 10.94 -10.42 10.58
CA GLY A 74 11.62 -11.38 9.71
C GLY A 74 10.72 -12.56 9.30
N TYR A 75 11.26 -13.77 9.45
CA TYR A 75 10.58 -15.01 9.07
C TYR A 75 9.28 -15.27 9.83
N ASP A 76 9.20 -14.85 11.09
CA ASP A 76 7.97 -15.01 11.89
C ASP A 76 6.82 -14.19 11.30
N GLY A 77 7.13 -13.00 10.78
CA GLY A 77 6.17 -12.18 10.03
C GLY A 77 5.70 -12.85 8.73
N PHE A 78 6.57 -13.63 8.07
CA PHE A 78 6.21 -14.36 6.85
C PHE A 78 5.20 -15.47 7.12
N LEU A 79 5.28 -16.16 8.27
CA LEU A 79 4.34 -17.23 8.63
C LEU A 79 2.87 -16.76 8.67
N TYR A 80 2.62 -15.49 9.04
CA TYR A 80 1.28 -14.89 8.99
C TYR A 80 0.68 -14.86 7.58
N SER A 81 1.51 -14.74 6.53
CA SER A 81 1.07 -14.72 5.13
C SER A 81 0.46 -16.06 4.70
N ILE A 82 0.93 -17.18 5.27
CA ILE A 82 0.42 -18.52 4.97
C ILE A 82 -1.02 -18.65 5.46
N GLY A 83 -1.28 -18.23 6.71
CA GLY A 83 -2.62 -18.26 7.28
C GLY A 83 -3.60 -17.38 6.51
N TYR A 84 -3.13 -16.22 6.03
CA TYR A 84 -3.88 -15.35 5.14
C TYR A 84 -4.31 -16.10 3.88
N LEU A 85 -3.36 -16.57 3.06
CA LEU A 85 -3.65 -17.30 1.81
C LEU A 85 -4.50 -18.57 2.02
N ALA A 86 -4.24 -19.35 3.07
CA ALA A 86 -4.99 -20.57 3.36
C ALA A 86 -6.46 -20.26 3.73
N GLY A 87 -6.71 -19.17 4.48
CA GLY A 87 -8.06 -18.74 4.83
C GLY A 87 -8.92 -18.42 3.61
N TRP A 88 -8.32 -17.86 2.55
CA TRP A 88 -9.03 -17.59 1.29
C TRP A 88 -9.57 -18.85 0.63
N ILE A 89 -8.77 -19.92 0.60
CA ILE A 89 -9.18 -21.21 0.03
C ILE A 89 -10.40 -21.77 0.77
N VAL A 90 -10.37 -21.71 2.10
CA VAL A 90 -11.50 -22.15 2.94
C VAL A 90 -12.74 -21.31 2.66
N ALA A 91 -12.61 -19.98 2.59
CA ALA A 91 -13.74 -19.10 2.29
C ALA A 91 -14.36 -19.39 0.90
N LEU A 92 -13.54 -19.64 -0.12
CA LEU A 92 -14.01 -19.97 -1.46
C LEU A 92 -14.82 -21.28 -1.49
N PHE A 93 -14.32 -22.35 -0.87
CA PHE A 93 -15.01 -23.64 -0.90
C PHE A 93 -16.20 -23.71 0.06
N VAL A 94 -16.05 -23.18 1.28
CA VAL A 94 -17.07 -23.33 2.33
C VAL A 94 -18.19 -22.29 2.21
N ILE A 95 -17.88 -21.07 1.75
CA ILE A 95 -18.86 -19.99 1.72
C ILE A 95 -19.36 -19.71 0.30
N ALA A 96 -18.46 -19.57 -0.69
CA ALA A 96 -18.87 -19.15 -2.02
C ALA A 96 -19.71 -20.22 -2.75
N GLU A 97 -19.41 -21.51 -2.58
CA GLU A 97 -20.16 -22.59 -3.23
C GLU A 97 -21.62 -22.69 -2.75
N PRO A 98 -21.94 -22.72 -1.44
CA PRO A 98 -23.32 -22.67 -0.97
C PRO A 98 -24.08 -21.42 -1.44
N MET A 99 -23.43 -20.25 -1.40
CA MET A 99 -24.05 -19.01 -1.88
C MET A 99 -24.40 -19.09 -3.36
N LYS A 100 -23.50 -19.62 -4.19
CA LYS A 100 -23.74 -19.82 -5.62
C LYS A 100 -24.90 -20.79 -5.88
N ARG A 101 -24.99 -21.88 -5.12
CA ARG A 101 -26.09 -22.86 -5.23
C ARG A 101 -27.46 -22.27 -4.84
N LEU A 102 -27.49 -21.32 -3.91
CA LEU A 102 -28.72 -20.64 -3.47
C LEU A 102 -29.23 -19.57 -4.45
N GLY A 103 -28.41 -19.12 -5.40
CA GLY A 103 -28.79 -18.11 -6.40
C GLY A 103 -29.14 -16.74 -5.79
N ARG A 104 -28.61 -16.41 -4.61
CA ARG A 104 -28.84 -15.13 -3.91
C ARG A 104 -27.64 -14.20 -4.12
N PHE A 105 -27.92 -12.90 -4.22
CA PHE A 105 -26.90 -11.87 -4.48
C PHE A 105 -26.25 -11.33 -3.20
N THR A 106 -26.89 -11.45 -2.04
CA THR A 106 -26.36 -10.93 -0.76
C THR A 106 -26.17 -12.04 0.25
N PHE A 107 -25.17 -11.90 1.13
CA PHE A 107 -24.94 -12.83 2.23
C PHE A 107 -26.13 -12.90 3.19
N ALA A 108 -26.78 -11.76 3.47
CA ALA A 108 -27.97 -11.70 4.31
C ALA A 108 -29.15 -12.49 3.71
N ASP A 109 -29.36 -12.42 2.39
CA ASP A 109 -30.41 -13.19 1.72
C ASP A 109 -30.07 -14.68 1.63
N ALA A 110 -28.79 -15.03 1.50
CA ALA A 110 -28.34 -16.42 1.56
C ALA A 110 -28.57 -17.00 2.95
N LEU A 111 -28.25 -16.25 4.01
CA LEU A 111 -28.47 -16.67 5.39
C LEU A 111 -29.95 -16.79 5.72
N ASP A 112 -30.79 -15.87 5.25
CA ASP A 112 -32.24 -15.87 5.51
C ASP A 112 -33.03 -16.84 4.62
N ALA A 113 -32.40 -17.46 3.61
CA ALA A 113 -33.06 -18.29 2.61
C ALA A 113 -33.89 -19.44 3.20
N GLN A 114 -33.53 -19.92 4.39
CA GLN A 114 -34.21 -21.03 5.07
C GLN A 114 -35.09 -20.58 6.26
N PHE A 115 -34.96 -19.34 6.74
CA PHE A 115 -35.59 -18.88 7.98
C PHE A 115 -36.69 -17.84 7.77
N ASN A 116 -36.63 -17.07 6.67
CA ASN A 116 -37.60 -16.02 6.33
C ASN A 116 -37.88 -15.04 7.49
N SER A 117 -36.83 -14.64 8.22
CA SER A 117 -36.88 -13.83 9.43
C SER A 117 -36.23 -12.47 9.22
N ARG A 118 -37.00 -11.41 9.45
CA ARG A 118 -36.51 -10.02 9.44
C ARG A 118 -35.37 -9.79 10.46
N GLY A 119 -35.38 -10.53 11.57
CA GLY A 119 -34.33 -10.43 12.59
C GLY A 119 -32.97 -10.93 12.10
N ILE A 120 -32.95 -12.02 11.33
CA ILE A 120 -31.71 -12.59 10.76
C ILE A 120 -31.13 -11.65 9.71
N LYS A 121 -31.97 -11.08 8.84
CA LYS A 121 -31.52 -10.07 7.87
C LYS A 121 -30.92 -8.83 8.54
N LEU A 122 -31.55 -8.33 9.60
CA LEU A 122 -31.04 -7.19 10.34
C LEU A 122 -29.70 -7.49 11.02
N ALA A 123 -29.59 -8.63 11.70
CA ALA A 123 -28.35 -9.06 12.36
C ALA A 123 -27.21 -9.25 11.36
N ALA A 124 -27.48 -9.91 10.22
CA ALA A 124 -26.52 -10.08 9.14
C ALA A 124 -26.09 -8.74 8.55
N GLY A 125 -27.03 -7.81 8.35
CA GLY A 125 -26.74 -6.46 7.85
C GLY A 125 -25.85 -5.66 8.80
N ILE A 126 -26.17 -5.65 10.10
CA ILE A 126 -25.36 -4.96 11.14
C ILE A 126 -23.97 -5.57 11.23
N SER A 127 -23.87 -6.90 11.25
CA SER A 127 -22.58 -7.61 11.27
C SER A 127 -21.73 -7.26 10.03
N THR A 128 -22.34 -7.29 8.85
CA THR A 128 -21.66 -6.92 7.59
C THR A 128 -21.14 -5.48 7.64
N LEU A 129 -21.95 -4.54 8.13
CA LEU A 129 -21.55 -3.14 8.26
C LEU A 129 -20.40 -2.96 9.25
N ALA A 130 -20.49 -3.59 10.43
CA ALA A 130 -19.46 -3.54 11.46
C ALA A 130 -18.11 -4.07 10.93
N VAL A 131 -18.11 -5.27 10.35
CA VAL A 131 -16.90 -5.87 9.76
C VAL A 131 -16.34 -4.98 8.64
N SER A 132 -17.21 -4.43 7.79
CA SER A 132 -16.78 -3.53 6.70
C SER A 132 -16.12 -2.26 7.23
N ILE A 133 -16.65 -1.64 8.28
CA ILE A 133 -16.06 -0.44 8.90
C ILE A 133 -14.66 -0.74 9.43
N PHE A 134 -14.50 -1.81 10.21
CA PHE A 134 -13.18 -2.20 10.73
C PHE A 134 -12.20 -2.54 9.61
N TYR A 135 -12.68 -3.14 8.53
CA TYR A 135 -11.86 -3.47 7.37
C TYR A 135 -11.44 -2.24 6.56
N LEU A 136 -12.27 -1.19 6.50
CA LEU A 136 -11.95 0.05 5.80
C LEU A 136 -10.91 0.91 6.52
N ILE A 137 -10.81 0.83 7.86
CA ILE A 137 -9.87 1.66 8.64
C ILE A 137 -8.42 1.49 8.14
N PRO A 138 -7.83 0.28 8.09
CA PRO A 138 -6.47 0.09 7.59
C PRO A 138 -6.26 0.54 6.14
N GLN A 139 -7.29 0.43 5.30
CA GLN A 139 -7.21 0.88 3.90
C GLN A 139 -7.09 2.40 3.80
N MET A 140 -7.87 3.11 4.61
CA MET A 140 -7.80 4.57 4.68
C MET A 140 -6.48 5.05 5.27
N VAL A 141 -5.99 4.38 6.32
CA VAL A 141 -4.64 4.64 6.87
C VAL A 141 -3.58 4.40 5.78
N GLY A 142 -3.66 3.28 5.05
CA GLY A 142 -2.76 2.98 3.95
C GLY A 142 -2.79 4.06 2.86
N ALA A 143 -3.98 4.54 2.48
CA ALA A 143 -4.14 5.63 1.52
C ALA A 143 -3.45 6.92 2.00
N GLY A 144 -3.69 7.35 3.25
CA GLY A 144 -3.05 8.55 3.80
C GLY A 144 -1.53 8.44 3.85
N SER A 145 -1.02 7.28 4.28
CA SER A 145 0.42 7.01 4.38
C SER A 145 1.13 6.94 3.04
N LEU A 146 0.42 6.61 1.95
CA LEU A 146 0.97 6.63 0.59
C LEU A 146 0.85 8.01 -0.08
N ILE A 147 -0.18 8.79 0.22
CA ILE A 147 -0.37 10.12 -0.38
C ILE A 147 0.59 11.15 0.21
N GLN A 148 0.88 11.08 1.51
CA GLN A 148 1.77 12.03 2.17
C GLN A 148 3.16 12.13 1.51
N PRO A 149 3.90 11.02 1.26
CA PRO A 149 5.17 11.07 0.54
C PRO A 149 5.03 11.47 -0.93
N LEU A 150 3.88 11.14 -1.55
CA LEU A 150 3.70 11.30 -2.99
C LEU A 150 3.34 12.73 -3.40
N LEU A 151 2.45 13.37 -2.64
CA LEU A 151 1.93 14.72 -2.93
C LEU A 151 2.42 15.78 -1.94
N GLY A 152 3.08 15.38 -0.84
CA GLY A 152 3.52 16.29 0.22
C GLY A 152 2.40 16.82 1.11
N PHE A 153 1.16 16.30 0.96
CA PHE A 153 0.03 16.73 1.79
C PHE A 153 0.03 16.04 3.17
N PRO A 154 -0.53 16.68 4.21
CA PRO A 154 -0.74 16.03 5.50
C PRO A 154 -1.56 14.74 5.36
N HIS A 155 -1.30 13.75 6.22
CA HIS A 155 -1.96 12.43 6.21
C HIS A 155 -3.49 12.51 6.06
N TRP A 156 -4.16 13.36 6.86
CA TRP A 156 -5.61 13.49 6.85
C TRP A 156 -6.18 13.97 5.51
N VAL A 157 -5.43 14.81 4.77
CA VAL A 157 -5.82 15.28 3.44
C VAL A 157 -5.81 14.09 2.47
N GLY A 158 -4.79 13.24 2.55
CA GLY A 158 -4.71 12.03 1.74
C GLY A 158 -5.87 11.07 1.99
N VAL A 159 -6.24 10.87 3.26
CA VAL A 159 -7.40 10.07 3.67
C VAL A 159 -8.68 10.63 3.03
N VAL A 160 -8.96 11.92 3.22
CA VAL A 160 -10.20 12.54 2.70
C VAL A 160 -10.22 12.52 1.17
N LEU A 161 -9.12 12.88 0.51
CA LEU A 161 -9.03 12.95 -0.94
C LEU A 161 -9.26 11.58 -1.59
N VAL A 162 -8.55 10.55 -1.13
CA VAL A 162 -8.73 9.19 -1.67
C VAL A 162 -10.12 8.66 -1.36
N GLY A 163 -10.63 8.89 -0.15
CA GLY A 163 -11.98 8.48 0.25
C GLY A 163 -13.05 9.08 -0.65
N MET A 164 -12.98 10.39 -0.93
CA MET A 164 -13.91 11.07 -1.83
C MET A 164 -13.86 10.50 -3.25
N VAL A 165 -12.67 10.27 -3.80
CA VAL A 165 -12.50 9.67 -5.13
C VAL A 165 -13.11 8.27 -5.17
N VAL A 166 -12.84 7.42 -4.18
CA VAL A 166 -13.39 6.07 -4.10
C VAL A 166 -14.92 6.09 -3.98
N ILE A 167 -15.49 6.97 -3.15
CA ILE A 167 -16.96 7.12 -3.03
C ILE A 167 -17.57 7.50 -4.38
N VAL A 168 -17.01 8.50 -5.07
CA VAL A 168 -17.51 8.92 -6.39
C VAL A 168 -17.45 7.77 -7.39
N ILE A 169 -16.34 7.03 -7.44
CA ILE A 169 -16.18 5.87 -8.32
C ILE A 169 -17.25 4.81 -7.97
N VAL A 170 -17.34 4.38 -6.72
CA VAL A 170 -18.22 3.27 -6.32
C VAL A 170 -19.71 3.60 -6.54
N VAL A 171 -20.13 4.82 -6.22
CA VAL A 171 -21.53 5.25 -6.41
C VAL A 171 -21.93 5.30 -7.89
N THR A 172 -20.98 5.52 -8.80
CA THR A 172 -21.26 5.76 -10.22
C THR A 172 -21.02 4.55 -11.13
N ALA A 173 -20.31 3.53 -10.66
CA ALA A 173 -19.71 2.50 -11.51
C ALA A 173 -20.50 1.17 -11.62
N GLY A 174 -21.15 0.71 -10.54
CA GLY A 174 -21.74 -0.64 -10.48
C GLY A 174 -20.71 -1.78 -10.59
N MET A 175 -21.14 -3.05 -10.51
CA MET A 175 -20.22 -4.19 -10.44
C MET A 175 -19.39 -4.41 -11.72
N VAL A 176 -19.98 -4.27 -12.92
CA VAL A 176 -19.23 -4.45 -14.20
C VAL A 176 -17.98 -3.57 -14.21
N SER A 177 -18.17 -2.29 -13.95
CA SER A 177 -17.10 -1.31 -13.97
C SER A 177 -16.08 -1.56 -12.86
N THR A 178 -16.58 -1.84 -11.65
CA THR A 178 -15.74 -2.13 -10.48
C THR A 178 -14.83 -3.32 -10.74
N THR A 179 -15.35 -4.42 -11.29
CA THR A 179 -14.54 -5.62 -11.57
C THR A 179 -13.46 -5.37 -12.62
N TRP A 180 -13.74 -4.59 -13.67
CA TRP A 180 -12.71 -4.25 -14.68
C TRP A 180 -11.63 -3.32 -14.12
N VAL A 181 -12.00 -2.35 -13.28
CA VAL A 181 -11.05 -1.50 -12.57
C VAL A 181 -10.19 -2.33 -11.61
N GLN A 182 -10.80 -3.25 -10.87
CA GLN A 182 -10.10 -4.17 -9.98
C GLN A 182 -9.18 -5.11 -10.74
N PHE A 183 -9.60 -5.62 -11.90
CA PHE A 183 -8.76 -6.40 -12.80
C PHE A 183 -7.51 -5.61 -13.20
N LEU A 184 -7.67 -4.38 -13.67
CA LEU A 184 -6.55 -3.51 -14.03
C LEU A 184 -5.60 -3.29 -12.84
N LYS A 185 -6.14 -2.94 -11.67
CA LYS A 185 -5.37 -2.72 -10.44
C LYS A 185 -4.62 -3.98 -10.01
N GLY A 186 -5.30 -5.12 -10.00
CA GLY A 186 -4.72 -6.42 -9.65
C GLY A 186 -3.63 -6.85 -10.63
N SER A 187 -3.85 -6.71 -11.94
CA SER A 187 -2.83 -6.99 -12.95
C SER A 187 -1.60 -6.10 -12.80
N LEU A 188 -1.77 -4.80 -12.57
CA LEU A 188 -0.65 -3.88 -12.35
C LEU A 188 0.13 -4.24 -11.08
N LEU A 189 -0.57 -4.54 -9.98
CA LEU A 189 0.06 -4.97 -8.74
C LEU A 189 0.94 -6.20 -8.96
N VAL A 190 0.38 -7.27 -9.56
CA VAL A 190 1.12 -8.50 -9.83
C VAL A 190 2.30 -8.26 -10.77
N PHE A 191 2.11 -7.46 -11.81
CA PHE A 191 3.16 -7.12 -12.78
C PHE A 191 4.33 -6.37 -12.12
N PHE A 192 4.06 -5.32 -11.36
CA PHE A 192 5.11 -4.56 -10.67
C PHE A 192 5.77 -5.37 -9.55
N SER A 193 5.00 -6.18 -8.80
CA SER A 193 5.58 -7.12 -7.83
C SER A 193 6.50 -8.13 -8.50
N ALA A 194 6.14 -8.66 -9.68
CA ALA A 194 7.02 -9.57 -10.42
C ALA A 194 8.31 -8.88 -10.88
N ILE A 195 8.23 -7.63 -11.35
CA ILE A 195 9.42 -6.82 -11.68
C ILE A 195 10.31 -6.67 -10.45
N LEU A 196 9.74 -6.31 -9.29
CA LEU A 196 10.51 -6.16 -8.05
C LEU A 196 11.21 -7.47 -7.64
N VAL A 197 10.53 -8.61 -7.77
CA VAL A 197 11.13 -9.93 -7.50
C VAL A 197 12.28 -10.21 -8.46
N VAL A 198 12.10 -9.96 -9.76
CA VAL A 198 13.18 -10.17 -10.76
C VAL A 198 14.37 -9.25 -10.49
N MET A 199 14.14 -7.98 -10.17
CA MET A 199 15.20 -7.03 -9.81
C MET A 199 15.96 -7.47 -8.56
N LEU A 200 15.24 -7.96 -7.54
CA LEU A 200 15.84 -8.49 -6.32
C LEU A 200 16.70 -9.74 -6.61
N LEU A 201 16.18 -10.68 -7.41
CA LEU A 201 16.93 -11.87 -7.80
C LEU A 201 18.15 -11.53 -8.66
N ALA A 202 18.07 -10.51 -9.50
CA ALA A 202 19.19 -10.02 -10.32
C ALA A 202 20.29 -9.35 -9.48
N ARG A 203 19.93 -8.67 -8.38
CA ARG A 203 20.90 -8.17 -7.39
C ARG A 203 21.61 -9.30 -6.65
N GLY A 204 20.99 -10.48 -6.60
CA GLY A 204 21.48 -11.66 -5.87
C GLY A 204 21.19 -11.60 -4.38
N PHE A 205 21.51 -12.67 -3.65
CA PHE A 205 21.36 -12.76 -2.19
C PHE A 205 22.56 -12.14 -1.45
N VAL A 206 23.09 -11.03 -1.98
CA VAL A 206 24.17 -10.30 -1.32
C VAL A 206 23.54 -9.51 -0.19
N GLU A 207 23.60 -10.08 1.01
CA GLU A 207 23.39 -9.33 2.24
C GLU A 207 24.50 -8.28 2.28
N SER A 208 24.13 -7.03 2.06
CA SER A 208 25.01 -5.94 2.45
C SER A 208 25.01 -6.01 3.98
N ASP A 209 26.16 -6.12 4.64
CA ASP A 209 26.29 -6.01 6.11
C ASP A 209 25.77 -4.66 6.66
N GLY A 210 25.14 -3.85 5.81
CA GLY A 210 24.43 -2.63 6.11
C GLY A 210 23.08 -2.90 6.77
N GLY A 211 23.12 -3.05 8.10
CA GLY A 211 22.23 -2.18 8.89
C GLY A 211 22.40 -0.72 8.45
N LEU A 212 21.48 0.19 8.81
CA LEU A 212 21.61 1.63 8.51
C LEU A 212 23.08 2.07 8.63
N ASN A 213 23.77 2.26 7.49
CA ASN A 213 25.20 2.54 7.52
C ASN A 213 25.36 3.80 8.35
N SER A 214 26.23 3.77 9.35
CA SER A 214 26.54 4.95 10.14
C SER A 214 27.92 5.44 9.70
N ILE A 215 28.01 6.71 9.30
CA ILE A 215 29.31 7.32 9.04
C ILE A 215 29.87 7.78 10.38
N GLY A 216 30.73 6.93 10.93
CA GLY A 216 31.55 7.18 12.12
C GLY A 216 30.80 7.50 13.41
N PRO A 217 31.57 7.85 14.44
CA PRO A 217 31.31 9.04 15.24
C PRO A 217 32.05 10.24 14.62
N ILE A 218 31.31 11.26 14.17
CA ILE A 218 31.87 12.51 13.61
C ILE A 218 31.70 13.65 14.64
N ALA A 219 32.76 14.41 14.89
CA ALA A 219 32.66 15.62 15.72
C ALA A 219 31.71 16.64 15.08
N SER A 220 30.84 17.25 15.88
CA SER A 220 29.81 18.19 15.39
C SER A 220 30.35 19.34 14.53
N ALA A 221 31.59 19.78 14.78
CA ALA A 221 32.29 20.80 14.00
C ALA A 221 32.63 20.38 12.55
N ASN A 222 32.72 19.07 12.27
CA ASN A 222 33.04 18.55 10.95
C ASN A 222 31.79 18.29 10.09
N LEU A 223 30.59 18.37 10.67
CA LEU A 223 29.32 18.21 9.95
C LEU A 223 28.97 19.39 9.04
N SER A 224 29.62 20.55 9.25
CA SER A 224 29.44 21.76 8.43
C SER A 224 30.38 21.83 7.23
N GLN A 225 31.18 20.79 6.98
CA GLN A 225 32.07 20.73 5.80
C GLN A 225 31.26 20.48 4.53
N SER A 226 31.76 20.96 3.39
CA SER A 226 31.12 20.75 2.07
C SER A 226 31.24 19.31 1.57
N GLN A 227 32.18 18.54 2.12
CA GLN A 227 32.35 17.11 1.86
C GLN A 227 32.57 16.35 3.16
N ILE A 228 31.97 15.18 3.27
CA ILE A 228 32.18 14.23 4.38
C ILE A 228 32.48 12.87 3.73
N ASP A 229 33.63 12.29 4.07
CA ASP A 229 34.08 10.98 3.57
C ASP A 229 34.03 10.81 2.04
N GLY A 230 34.35 11.89 1.30
CA GLY A 230 34.33 11.87 -0.18
C GLY A 230 32.95 12.06 -0.82
N HIS A 231 31.90 12.28 -0.02
CA HIS A 231 30.56 12.62 -0.48
C HIS A 231 30.25 14.10 -0.30
N ASP A 232 29.57 14.72 -1.27
CA ASP A 232 29.14 16.12 -1.19
C ASP A 232 27.96 16.27 -0.22
N VAL A 233 28.07 17.19 0.73
CA VAL A 233 26.98 17.49 1.67
C VAL A 233 25.93 18.33 0.96
N VAL A 234 24.71 17.81 0.91
CA VAL A 234 23.59 18.55 0.31
C VAL A 234 23.01 19.50 1.37
N PRO A 235 22.92 20.81 1.09
CA PRO A 235 22.37 21.76 2.04
C PRO A 235 20.95 21.39 2.47
N ALA A 236 20.67 21.50 3.77
CA ALA A 236 19.33 21.31 4.32
C ALA A 236 18.43 22.49 3.94
N THR A 237 17.54 22.30 2.96
CA THR A 237 16.55 23.30 2.53
C THR A 237 15.12 22.83 2.78
N GLY A 238 14.20 23.77 3.04
CA GLY A 238 12.79 23.44 3.29
C GLY A 238 12.60 22.65 4.59
N GLN A 239 11.82 21.56 4.54
CA GLN A 239 11.56 20.71 5.71
C GLN A 239 12.82 20.06 6.30
N TRP A 240 13.89 19.91 5.51
CA TRP A 240 15.17 19.40 6.01
C TRP A 240 15.86 20.36 6.98
N ALA A 241 15.60 21.66 6.88
CA ALA A 241 16.17 22.65 7.80
C ALA A 241 15.58 22.56 9.22
N GLU A 242 14.38 21.99 9.36
CA GLU A 242 13.71 21.79 10.65
C GLU A 242 14.23 20.53 11.39
N HIS A 243 15.06 19.72 10.73
CA HIS A 243 15.54 18.43 11.20
C HIS A 243 17.08 18.33 11.13
N PRO A 244 17.81 19.07 11.99
CA PRO A 244 19.27 19.08 12.01
C PRO A 244 19.90 17.74 12.40
N GLU A 245 19.11 16.80 12.93
CA GLU A 245 19.52 15.43 13.23
C GLU A 245 19.71 14.55 11.99
N PHE A 246 19.37 15.02 10.78
CA PHE A 246 19.62 14.30 9.54
C PHE A 246 20.54 15.07 8.60
N ILE A 247 21.51 14.37 8.00
CA ILE A 247 22.36 14.91 6.95
C ILE A 247 22.17 14.10 5.66
N ARG A 248 22.21 14.80 4.51
CA ARG A 248 22.08 14.20 3.19
C ARG A 248 23.42 14.29 2.46
N LEU A 249 23.93 13.16 2.01
CA LEU A 249 25.15 13.07 1.23
C LEU A 249 24.82 12.65 -0.20
N ALA A 250 25.35 13.36 -1.19
CA ALA A 250 25.19 12.99 -2.58
C ALA A 250 26.16 11.85 -2.92
N ASP A 251 25.64 10.79 -3.54
CA ASP A 251 26.45 9.75 -4.17
C ASP A 251 26.94 10.24 -5.54
N GLN A 252 28.11 9.78 -5.96
CA GLN A 252 28.72 10.11 -7.26
C GLN A 252 27.88 9.64 -8.46
N GLN A 253 26.90 8.75 -8.24
CA GLN A 253 25.95 8.27 -9.26
C GLN A 253 24.62 9.07 -9.29
N GLY A 254 24.50 10.16 -8.52
CA GLY A 254 23.32 11.02 -8.49
C GLY A 254 22.20 10.56 -7.53
N GLY A 255 22.48 9.58 -6.67
CA GLY A 255 21.65 9.20 -5.52
C GLY A 255 21.93 10.08 -4.30
N TYR A 256 21.10 9.93 -3.25
CA TYR A 256 21.34 10.56 -1.95
C TYR A 256 21.28 9.51 -0.85
N GLU A 257 22.25 9.54 0.05
CA GLU A 257 22.26 8.75 1.28
C GLU A 257 21.91 9.66 2.46
N ILE A 258 21.04 9.16 3.35
CA ILE A 258 20.54 9.92 4.51
C ILE A 258 21.08 9.27 5.78
N TYR A 259 21.76 10.06 6.59
CA TYR A 259 22.36 9.62 7.84
C TYR A 259 21.72 10.34 9.03
N HIS A 260 21.45 9.60 10.10
CA HIS A 260 21.04 10.18 11.38
C HIS A 260 22.29 10.56 12.17
N VAL A 261 22.42 11.84 12.49
CA VAL A 261 23.53 12.40 13.24
C VAL A 261 23.26 12.20 14.73
N GLN A 262 24.16 11.50 15.41
CA GLN A 262 24.20 11.48 16.88
C GLN A 262 25.27 12.47 17.35
N PRO A 263 24.89 13.55 18.07
CA PRO A 263 25.88 14.49 18.58
C PRO A 263 26.75 13.81 19.63
N MET A 264 28.06 13.80 19.42
CA MET A 264 29.05 13.34 20.39
C MET A 264 29.74 14.57 21.01
N GLU A 265 29.83 14.64 22.35
CA GLU A 265 30.55 15.72 23.04
C GLU A 265 32.03 15.72 22.61
N ALA A 266 32.58 16.93 22.38
CA ALA A 266 33.89 17.14 21.76
C ALA A 266 35.07 16.46 22.48
N ASP A 267 34.90 16.10 23.75
CA ASP A 267 35.95 15.51 24.59
C ASP A 267 36.20 14.01 24.30
N ALA A 268 35.31 13.34 23.55
CA ALA A 268 35.44 11.90 23.26
C ALA A 268 36.43 11.57 22.12
N VAL A 269 36.82 12.55 21.30
CA VAL A 269 37.71 12.31 20.14
C VAL A 269 39.19 12.21 20.55
N MET A 270 39.59 12.82 21.67
CA MET A 270 40.99 12.79 22.14
C MET A 270 41.41 11.49 22.85
N GLY A 271 40.52 10.50 22.98
CA GLY A 271 40.80 9.22 23.65
C GLY A 271 41.33 8.10 22.73
N VAL A 272 41.27 8.26 21.41
CA VAL A 272 41.75 7.24 20.46
C VAL A 272 43.06 7.70 19.85
N THR A 273 44.12 7.66 20.65
CA THR A 273 45.48 7.53 20.13
C THR A 273 45.86 6.06 20.21
N ASP A 274 45.84 5.34 19.08
CA ASP A 274 46.66 4.14 18.94
C ASP A 274 48.15 4.57 18.99
N PRO A 275 49.05 3.80 19.65
CA PRO A 275 49.30 2.40 19.27
C PRO A 275 49.62 1.40 20.42
N VAL A 276 49.30 0.12 20.24
CA VAL A 276 50.18 -1.06 19.94
C VAL A 276 49.28 -2.26 19.62
#